data_AF-A0A833FTZ8-F1
#
_entry.id   AF-A0A833FTZ8-F1
#
_cell.length_a   1.000
_cell.length_b   1.000
_cell.length_c   1.000
_cell.angle_alpha   90.00
_cell.angle_beta   90.00
_cell.angle_gamma   90.00
#
_symmetry.space_group_name_H-M   'P 1'
#
loop_
_entity.id
_entity.type
_entity.pdbx_description
1 polymer ?
#
loop_
_entity_poly.entity_id
_entity_poly.type
_entity_poly.pdbx_seq_one_letter_code
_entity_poly.pdbx_strand_id
1 'polypeptide(L)'
;MSKDRDITIFIGNGIGMELNSLYFSLKSTLECVWKDFEDKNFEDKNFIEFCKKINGGNLPDDEEGFAKVHLFFEGLRSIEFSKDHIQMKISDEIAPADISAYLSKYDELIQKVTKHFFDYPISEDQKCKNDKFMKNLKGFIKDNHKKGIKTHVITTNYDKLLY
;
A
#
# COMPACT_ATOMS: atom_id res chain seq x y z
N MET A 1 -3.47 26.78 -32.61
CA MET A 1 -2.91 25.56 -32.00
C MET A 1 -3.91 25.05 -30.98
N SER A 2 -4.57 23.92 -31.26
CA SER A 2 -5.42 23.22 -30.29
C SER A 2 -4.50 22.70 -29.18
N LYS A 3 -4.65 23.19 -27.94
CA LYS A 3 -4.07 22.49 -26.80
C LYS A 3 -4.82 21.17 -26.70
N ASP A 4 -4.14 20.05 -26.96
CA ASP A 4 -4.63 18.73 -26.56
C ASP A 4 -5.06 18.84 -25.10
N ARG A 5 -6.34 18.57 -24.84
CA ARG A 5 -6.91 18.63 -23.51
C ARG A 5 -6.90 17.21 -22.99
N ASP A 6 -6.10 16.99 -21.97
CA ASP A 6 -5.99 15.68 -21.34
C ASP A 6 -6.58 15.78 -19.92
N ILE A 7 -7.32 14.75 -19.52
CA ILE A 7 -7.83 14.57 -18.16
C ILE A 7 -7.22 13.29 -17.61
N THR A 8 -6.61 13.37 -16.42
CA THR A 8 -6.16 12.20 -15.67
C THR A 8 -7.07 12.02 -14.45
N ILE A 9 -7.66 10.85 -14.33
CA ILE A 9 -8.48 10.44 -13.19
C ILE A 9 -7.62 9.53 -12.32
N PHE A 10 -7.43 9.93 -11.06
CA PHE A 10 -6.76 9.11 -10.05
C PHE A 10 -7.81 8.42 -9.18
N ILE A 11 -7.80 7.09 -9.21
CA ILE A 11 -8.64 6.23 -8.39
C ILE A 11 -7.75 5.67 -7.26
N GLY A 12 -7.85 6.31 -6.09
CA GLY A 12 -7.17 5.89 -4.86
C GLY A 12 -8.06 5.08 -3.91
N ASN A 13 -7.61 4.95 -2.66
CA ASN A 13 -8.29 4.17 -1.60
C ASN A 13 -9.74 4.60 -1.30
N GLY A 14 -10.15 5.79 -1.72
CA GLY A 14 -11.50 6.30 -1.53
C GLY A 14 -12.60 5.38 -2.11
N ILE A 15 -12.33 4.65 -3.20
CA ILE A 15 -13.33 3.71 -3.75
C ILE A 15 -13.50 2.49 -2.84
N GLY A 16 -12.40 1.92 -2.34
CA GLY A 16 -12.46 0.83 -1.38
C GLY A 16 -13.20 1.26 -0.11
N MET A 17 -12.86 2.43 0.43
CA MET A 17 -13.49 2.97 1.64
C MET A 17 -15.00 3.19 1.49
N GLU A 18 -15.48 3.61 0.31
CA GLU A 18 -16.92 3.77 0.03
C GLU A 18 -17.64 2.40 -0.09
N LEU A 19 -16.94 1.35 -0.53
CA LEU A 19 -17.50 0.00 -0.60
C LEU A 19 -17.56 -0.68 0.76
N ASN A 20 -16.47 -0.57 1.54
CA ASN A 20 -16.36 -1.10 2.89
C ASN A 20 -15.23 -0.39 3.65
N SER A 21 -15.58 0.66 4.38
CA SER A 21 -14.62 1.45 5.17
C SER A 21 -13.90 0.67 6.25
N LEU A 22 -14.49 -0.42 6.76
CA LEU A 22 -13.83 -1.27 7.75
C LEU A 22 -12.76 -2.15 7.11
N TYR A 23 -13.01 -2.68 5.92
CA TYR A 23 -12.03 -3.53 5.22
C TYR A 23 -10.89 -2.71 4.62
N PHE A 24 -11.23 -1.60 3.96
CA PHE A 24 -10.25 -0.78 3.25
C PHE A 24 -9.54 0.26 4.14
N SER A 25 -9.81 0.22 5.45
CA SER A 25 -9.06 0.99 6.43
C SER A 25 -7.66 0.42 6.60
N LEU A 26 -6.65 1.28 6.51
CA LEU A 26 -5.26 0.91 6.78
C LEU A 26 -5.12 0.32 8.18
N LYS A 27 -5.81 0.89 9.17
CA LYS A 27 -5.79 0.40 10.55
C LYS A 27 -6.22 -1.06 10.67
N SER A 28 -7.41 -1.37 10.16
CA SER A 28 -7.96 -2.72 10.23
C SER A 28 -7.14 -3.71 9.40
N THR A 29 -6.58 -3.26 8.28
CA THR A 29 -5.68 -4.06 7.46
C THR A 29 -4.38 -4.39 8.22
N LEU A 30 -3.74 -3.38 8.83
CA LEU A 30 -2.53 -3.57 9.62
C LEU A 30 -2.79 -4.48 10.82
N GLU A 31 -3.89 -4.28 11.55
CA GLU A 31 -4.30 -5.18 12.64
C GLU A 31 -4.43 -6.65 12.20
N CYS A 32 -4.96 -6.90 11.00
CA CYS A 32 -5.05 -8.25 10.44
C CYS A 32 -3.68 -8.80 10.08
N VAL A 33 -2.87 -8.01 9.36
CA VAL A 33 -1.55 -8.43 8.90
C VAL A 33 -0.58 -8.67 10.06
N TRP A 34 -0.64 -7.86 11.12
CA TRP A 34 0.22 -8.04 12.29
C TRP A 34 -0.06 -9.35 13.02
N LYS A 35 -1.33 -9.74 13.16
CA LYS A 35 -1.71 -11.05 13.72
C LYS A 35 -1.10 -12.20 12.93
N ASP A 36 -1.12 -12.11 11.60
CA ASP A 36 -0.50 -13.12 10.72
C ASP A 36 1.03 -13.23 10.91
N PHE A 37 1.70 -12.19 11.41
CA PHE A 37 3.13 -12.26 11.77
C PHE A 37 3.35 -12.79 13.19
N GLU A 38 2.49 -12.46 14.15
CA GLU A 38 2.62 -12.92 15.55
C GLU A 38 2.56 -14.44 15.69
N ASP A 39 1.82 -15.10 14.79
CA ASP A 39 1.51 -16.52 14.85
C ASP A 39 2.59 -17.46 14.25
N LYS A 40 3.65 -16.93 13.64
CA LYS A 40 4.46 -17.72 12.69
C LYS A 40 5.82 -18.22 13.19
N ASN A 41 6.70 -17.37 13.73
CA ASN A 41 8.04 -17.80 14.17
C ASN A 41 8.78 -16.70 14.99
N PHE A 42 9.98 -17.02 15.50
CA PHE A 42 10.83 -16.11 16.28
C PHE A 42 11.32 -14.90 15.45
N GLU A 43 11.60 -15.09 14.17
CA GLU A 43 12.09 -14.03 13.27
C GLU A 43 11.00 -12.97 13.03
N ASP A 44 9.76 -13.39 12.84
CA ASP A 44 8.60 -12.53 12.69
C ASP A 44 8.33 -11.72 13.97
N LYS A 45 8.52 -12.32 15.14
CA LYS A 45 8.45 -11.61 16.43
C LYS A 45 9.52 -10.54 16.57
N ASN A 46 10.76 -10.84 16.15
CA ASN A 46 11.84 -9.84 16.18
C ASN A 46 11.56 -8.68 15.20
N PHE A 47 11.03 -8.99 14.02
CA PHE A 47 10.60 -7.97 13.06
C PHE A 47 9.50 -7.08 13.63
N ILE A 48 8.49 -7.66 14.28
CA ILE A 48 7.43 -6.92 14.99
C ILE A 48 8.00 -5.98 16.05
N GLU A 49 8.88 -6.49 16.92
CA GLU A 49 9.49 -5.68 17.98
C GLU A 49 10.35 -4.54 17.42
N PHE A 50 11.00 -4.78 16.29
CA PHE A 50 11.77 -3.75 15.60
C PHE A 50 10.87 -2.66 15.01
N CYS A 51 9.77 -3.03 14.35
CA CYS A 51 8.76 -2.08 13.87
C CYS A 51 8.15 -1.26 15.02
N LYS A 52 7.90 -1.87 16.18
CA LYS A 52 7.45 -1.14 17.38
C LYS A 52 8.47 -0.10 17.81
N LYS A 53 9.77 -0.42 17.86
CA LYS A 53 10.82 0.52 18.24
C LYS A 53 10.85 1.74 17.32
N ILE A 54 10.73 1.53 16.00
CA ILE A 54 10.67 2.64 15.03
C ILE A 54 9.45 3.55 15.30
N ASN A 55 8.32 2.96 15.70
CA ASN A 55 7.09 3.69 16.00
C ASN A 55 6.89 4.00 17.49
N GLY A 56 7.97 4.25 18.24
CA GLY A 56 7.87 4.74 19.62
C GLY A 56 7.32 3.74 20.65
N GLY A 57 7.44 2.44 20.37
CA GLY A 57 7.06 1.34 21.26
C GLY A 57 5.72 0.68 20.91
N ASN A 58 4.96 1.22 19.96
CA ASN A 58 3.66 0.67 19.54
C ASN A 58 3.72 0.12 18.12
N LEU A 59 2.90 -0.88 17.82
CA LEU A 59 2.74 -1.30 16.43
C LEU A 59 2.12 -0.16 15.62
N PRO A 60 2.62 0.10 14.40
CA PRO A 60 1.98 1.07 13.54
C PRO A 60 0.59 0.54 13.13
N ASP A 61 -0.44 1.28 13.52
CA ASP A 61 -1.85 1.00 13.22
C ASP A 61 -2.51 2.16 12.45
N ASP A 62 -1.75 3.17 12.05
CA ASP A 62 -2.19 4.33 11.29
C ASP A 62 -1.20 4.74 10.18
N GLU A 63 -1.57 5.74 9.39
CA GLU A 63 -0.75 6.22 8.27
C GLU A 63 0.57 6.81 8.76
N GLU A 64 0.57 7.55 9.87
CA GLU A 64 1.77 8.20 10.38
C GLU A 64 2.80 7.18 10.88
N GLY A 65 2.35 6.21 11.70
CA GLY A 65 3.19 5.14 12.21
C GLY A 65 3.69 4.24 11.09
N PHE A 66 2.84 3.90 10.12
CA PHE A 66 3.25 3.11 8.98
C PHE A 66 4.25 3.84 8.08
N ALA A 67 4.07 5.16 7.88
CA ALA A 67 5.01 5.98 7.14
C ALA A 67 6.39 6.05 7.81
N LYS A 68 6.47 6.13 9.15
CA LYS A 68 7.75 6.07 9.88
C LYS A 68 8.49 4.77 9.61
N VAL A 69 7.78 3.65 9.68
CA VAL A 69 8.35 2.33 9.37
C VAL A 69 8.79 2.25 7.90
N HIS A 70 7.96 2.70 6.97
CA HIS A 70 8.30 2.72 5.54
C HIS A 70 9.57 3.54 5.26
N LEU A 71 9.62 4.79 5.73
CA LEU A 71 10.78 5.67 5.54
C LEU A 71 12.06 5.07 6.11
N PHE A 72 11.97 4.41 7.27
CA PHE A 72 13.10 3.73 7.86
C PHE A 72 13.62 2.61 6.95
N PHE A 73 12.74 1.75 6.43
CA PHE A 73 13.15 0.66 5.54
C PHE A 73 13.64 1.13 4.17
N GLU A 74 13.07 2.20 3.60
CA GLU A 74 13.64 2.82 2.39
C GLU A 74 15.04 3.40 2.64
N GLY A 75 15.24 3.96 3.84
CA GLY A 75 16.56 4.37 4.32
C GLY A 75 17.54 3.19 4.39
N LEU A 76 17.13 2.07 4.99
CA LEU A 76 17.94 0.84 5.05
C LEU A 76 18.26 0.30 3.65
N ARG A 77 17.29 0.29 2.74
CA ARG A 77 17.49 -0.16 1.35
C ARG A 77 18.51 0.72 0.62
N SER A 78 18.44 2.03 0.82
CA SER A 78 19.41 2.98 0.26
C SER A 78 20.82 2.73 0.81
N ILE A 79 20.94 2.41 2.10
CA ILE A 79 22.21 2.06 2.73
C ILE A 79 22.73 0.72 2.19
N GLU A 80 21.89 -0.31 2.09
CA GLU A 80 22.27 -1.62 1.55
C GLU A 80 22.80 -1.51 0.12
N PHE A 81 22.11 -0.76 -0.74
CA PHE A 81 22.58 -0.47 -2.10
C PHE A 81 23.92 0.27 -2.13
N SER A 82 24.18 1.10 -1.11
CA SER A 82 25.41 1.90 -1.01
C SER A 82 26.57 1.16 -0.34
N LYS A 83 26.34 0.01 0.31
CA LYS A 83 27.39 -0.77 1.01
C LYS A 83 28.50 -1.24 0.07
N ASP A 84 28.16 -1.50 -1.19
CA ASP A 84 29.13 -1.87 -2.24
C ASP A 84 30.02 -0.70 -2.67
N HIS A 85 29.65 0.53 -2.32
CA HIS A 85 30.33 1.76 -2.73
C HIS A 85 30.94 2.55 -1.56
N ILE A 86 30.44 2.35 -0.33
CA ILE A 86 30.86 3.10 0.85
C ILE A 86 30.89 2.14 2.06
N GLN A 87 32.04 2.03 2.74
CA GLN A 87 32.14 1.33 4.03
C GLN A 87 31.41 2.13 5.12
N MET A 88 30.09 2.07 5.15
CA MET A 88 29.29 2.63 6.23
C MET A 88 29.30 1.69 7.44
N LYS A 89 29.86 2.16 8.57
CA LYS A 89 29.61 1.55 9.87
C LYS A 89 28.21 1.94 10.32
N ILE A 90 27.31 0.98 10.31
CA ILE A 90 25.96 1.16 10.85
C ILE A 90 26.05 0.72 12.31
N SER A 91 25.60 1.58 13.23
CA SER A 91 25.51 1.20 14.64
C SER A 91 24.52 0.05 14.79
N ASP A 92 24.88 -0.96 15.58
CA ASP A 92 24.00 -2.07 15.96
C ASP A 92 22.74 -1.58 16.71
N GLU A 93 22.76 -0.35 17.22
CA GLU A 93 21.60 0.31 17.84
C GLU A 93 20.58 0.84 16.80
N ILE A 94 21.02 1.07 15.57
CA ILE A 94 20.25 1.78 14.55
C ILE A 94 19.78 0.85 13.42
N ALA A 95 20.47 -0.27 13.16
CA ALA A 95 20.05 -1.22 12.13
C ALA A 95 20.18 -2.68 12.60
N PRO A 96 19.32 -3.57 12.08
CA PRO A 96 19.44 -4.99 12.36
C PRO A 96 20.76 -5.54 11.80
N ALA A 97 21.32 -6.52 12.50
CA ALA A 97 22.57 -7.18 12.11
C ALA A 97 22.51 -7.78 10.69
N ASP A 98 21.33 -8.22 10.27
CA ASP A 98 21.03 -8.68 8.91
C ASP A 98 19.99 -7.77 8.25
N ILE A 99 20.47 -6.73 7.57
CA ILE A 99 19.62 -5.75 6.86
C ILE A 99 18.80 -6.43 5.77
N SER A 100 19.39 -7.36 5.03
CA SER A 100 18.74 -8.06 3.92
C SER A 100 17.54 -8.89 4.41
N ALA A 101 17.70 -9.60 5.53
CA ALA A 101 16.60 -10.36 6.14
C ALA A 101 15.43 -9.45 6.55
N TYR A 102 15.74 -8.29 7.14
CA TYR A 102 14.73 -7.33 7.57
C TYR A 102 14.03 -6.61 6.41
N LEU A 103 14.76 -6.30 5.33
CA LEU A 103 14.17 -5.79 4.09
C LEU A 103 13.26 -6.81 3.44
N SER A 104 13.64 -8.09 3.42
CA SER A 104 12.79 -9.18 2.94
C SER A 104 11.48 -9.28 3.74
N LYS A 105 11.55 -9.16 5.07
CA LYS A 105 10.36 -9.14 5.94
C LYS A 105 9.49 -7.90 5.73
N TYR A 106 10.12 -6.75 5.47
CA TYR A 106 9.41 -5.54 5.10
C TYR A 106 8.68 -5.69 3.75
N ASP A 107 9.30 -6.31 2.76
CA ASP A 107 8.66 -6.60 1.48
C ASP A 107 7.50 -7.59 1.66
N GLU A 108 7.65 -8.61 2.52
CA GLU A 108 6.56 -9.52 2.91
C GLU A 108 5.38 -8.76 3.54
N LEU A 109 5.65 -7.80 4.43
CA LEU A 109 4.63 -6.95 5.03
C LEU A 109 3.87 -6.14 3.97
N ILE A 110 4.58 -5.46 3.07
CA ILE A 110 3.97 -4.64 2.02
C ILE A 110 3.13 -5.51 1.09
N GLN A 111 3.61 -6.70 0.74
CA GLN A 111 2.86 -7.67 -0.05
C GLN A 111 1.59 -8.13 0.66
N LYS A 112 1.64 -8.44 1.96
CA LYS A 112 0.46 -8.85 2.73
C LYS A 112 -0.58 -7.74 2.84
N VAL A 113 -0.16 -6.50 3.14
CA VAL A 113 -1.05 -5.33 3.17
C VAL A 113 -1.71 -5.12 1.82
N THR A 114 -0.94 -5.16 0.73
CA THR A 114 -1.45 -5.00 -0.64
C THR A 114 -2.42 -6.13 -1.00
N LYS A 115 -2.06 -7.38 -0.68
CA LYS A 115 -2.88 -8.56 -0.92
C LYS A 115 -4.18 -8.51 -0.13
N HIS A 116 -4.17 -8.02 1.11
CA HIS A 116 -5.38 -7.84 1.90
C HIS A 116 -6.37 -6.96 1.12
N PHE A 117 -5.96 -5.76 0.68
CA PHE A 117 -6.85 -4.93 -0.13
C PHE A 117 -7.28 -5.59 -1.45
N PHE A 118 -6.40 -6.35 -2.08
CA PHE A 118 -6.66 -7.01 -3.36
C PHE A 118 -7.62 -8.21 -3.26
N ASP A 119 -7.58 -8.99 -2.18
CA ASP A 119 -8.38 -10.21 -2.02
C ASP A 119 -9.76 -9.96 -1.39
N TYR A 120 -10.23 -8.70 -1.42
CA TYR A 120 -11.54 -8.35 -0.93
C TYR A 120 -12.66 -9.17 -1.62
N PRO A 121 -13.46 -9.95 -0.87
CA PRO A 121 -14.57 -10.68 -1.45
C PRO A 121 -15.71 -9.72 -1.81
N ILE A 122 -15.95 -9.53 -3.10
CA ILE A 122 -17.02 -8.68 -3.62
C ILE A 122 -18.35 -9.42 -3.48
N SER A 123 -19.27 -8.89 -2.67
CA SER A 123 -20.65 -9.40 -2.60
C SER A 123 -21.48 -8.99 -3.82
N GLU A 124 -22.62 -9.64 -4.08
CA GLU A 124 -23.51 -9.26 -5.20
C GLU A 124 -23.99 -7.79 -5.10
N ASP A 125 -24.32 -7.32 -3.90
CA ASP A 125 -24.72 -5.92 -3.68
C ASP A 125 -23.58 -4.93 -4.00
N GLN A 126 -22.35 -5.30 -3.67
CA GLN A 126 -21.16 -4.49 -3.97
C GLN A 126 -20.84 -4.51 -5.45
N LYS A 127 -21.03 -5.65 -6.11
CA LYS A 127 -20.92 -5.78 -7.57
C LYS A 127 -21.89 -4.83 -8.27
N CYS A 128 -23.14 -4.75 -7.80
CA CYS A 128 -24.13 -3.81 -8.34
C CYS A 128 -23.73 -2.33 -8.17
N LYS A 129 -23.21 -1.95 -6.98
CA LYS A 129 -22.67 -0.60 -6.76
C LYS A 129 -21.50 -0.30 -7.68
N ASN A 130 -20.62 -1.28 -7.88
CA ASN A 130 -19.46 -1.18 -8.75
C ASN A 130 -19.86 -1.03 -10.22
N ASP A 131 -20.82 -1.82 -10.69
CA ASP A 131 -21.34 -1.73 -12.06
C ASP A 131 -21.93 -0.34 -12.35
N LYS A 132 -22.62 0.26 -11.37
CA LYS A 132 -23.14 1.62 -11.49
C LYS A 132 -22.01 2.64 -11.56
N PHE A 133 -20.99 2.54 -10.70
CA PHE A 133 -19.80 3.39 -10.76
C PHE A 133 -19.10 3.27 -12.12
N MET A 134 -18.85 2.05 -12.58
CA MET A 134 -18.18 1.78 -13.86
C MET A 134 -18.99 2.27 -15.05
N LYS A 135 -20.32 2.16 -15.01
CA LYS A 135 -21.21 2.72 -16.03
C LYS A 135 -21.08 4.25 -16.11
N ASN A 136 -21.06 4.92 -14.97
CA ASN A 136 -20.92 6.38 -14.89
C ASN A 136 -19.52 6.82 -15.36
N LEU A 137 -18.47 6.13 -14.94
CA LEU A 137 -17.09 6.40 -15.36
C LEU A 137 -16.93 6.24 -16.88
N LYS A 138 -17.45 5.15 -17.45
CA LYS A 138 -17.48 4.93 -18.91
C LYS A 138 -18.24 6.04 -19.64
N GLY A 139 -19.37 6.48 -19.08
CA GLY A 139 -20.14 7.61 -19.61
C GLY A 139 -19.32 8.90 -19.64
N PHE A 140 -18.69 9.25 -18.52
CA PHE A 140 -17.81 10.41 -18.40
C PHE A 140 -16.66 10.39 -19.41
N ILE A 141 -15.94 9.26 -19.53
CA ILE A 141 -14.85 9.10 -20.49
C ILE A 141 -15.36 9.28 -21.92
N LYS A 142 -16.49 8.63 -22.27
CA LYS A 142 -17.09 8.72 -23.60
C LYS A 142 -17.48 10.15 -23.96
N ASP A 143 -18.07 10.89 -23.03
CA ASP A 143 -18.51 12.26 -23.26
C ASP A 143 -17.33 13.25 -23.37
N ASN A 144 -16.21 12.99 -22.69
CA ASN A 144 -14.98 13.75 -22.87
C ASN A 144 -14.28 13.41 -24.20
N HIS A 145 -14.24 12.14 -24.59
CA HIS A 145 -13.71 11.73 -25.90
C HIS A 145 -14.46 12.39 -27.06
N LYS A 146 -15.80 12.50 -26.99
CA LYS A 146 -16.60 13.24 -27.99
C LYS A 146 -16.23 14.72 -28.10
N LYS A 147 -15.67 15.31 -27.05
CA LYS A 147 -15.21 16.71 -26.99
C LYS A 147 -13.74 16.85 -27.42
N GLY A 148 -13.09 15.77 -27.89
CA GLY A 148 -11.68 15.75 -28.27
C GLY A 148 -10.72 15.77 -27.08
N ILE A 149 -11.20 15.38 -25.89
CA ILE A 149 -10.40 15.32 -24.66
C ILE A 149 -9.91 13.89 -24.45
N LYS A 150 -8.60 13.67 -24.31
CA LYS A 150 -8.06 12.34 -23.96
C LYS A 150 -8.22 12.13 -22.46
N THR A 151 -8.62 10.92 -22.06
CA THR A 151 -8.78 10.59 -20.63
C THR A 151 -7.87 9.43 -20.24
N HIS A 152 -7.10 9.61 -19.17
CA HIS A 152 -6.23 8.60 -18.56
C HIS A 152 -6.81 8.21 -17.20
N VAL A 153 -6.86 6.92 -16.89
CA VAL A 153 -7.29 6.42 -15.58
C VAL A 153 -6.10 5.73 -14.92
N ILE A 154 -5.76 6.17 -13.72
CA ILE A 154 -4.68 5.61 -12.91
C ILE A 154 -5.32 5.02 -11.64
N THR A 155 -5.00 3.78 -11.35
CA THR A 155 -5.55 2.99 -10.24
C THR A 155 -4.39 2.66 -9.31
N THR A 156 -4.60 2.76 -8.00
CA THR A 156 -3.61 2.30 -7.02
C THR A 156 -4.16 1.09 -6.30
N ASN A 157 -3.73 -0.12 -6.68
CA ASN A 157 -4.01 -1.38 -5.98
C ASN A 157 -5.47 -1.91 -6.02
N TYR A 158 -6.33 -1.40 -6.93
CA TYR A 158 -7.75 -1.75 -7.00
C TYR A 158 -8.22 -2.36 -8.33
N ASP A 159 -7.31 -2.97 -9.09
CA ASP A 159 -7.67 -3.50 -10.41
C ASP A 159 -8.82 -4.52 -10.33
N LYS A 160 -8.88 -5.38 -9.31
CA LYS A 160 -10.01 -6.29 -9.08
C LYS A 160 -11.35 -5.61 -8.81
N LEU A 161 -11.34 -4.36 -8.33
CA LEU A 161 -12.57 -3.57 -8.18
C LEU A 161 -12.97 -2.89 -9.48
N LEU A 162 -12.12 -2.86 -10.49
CA LEU A 162 -12.39 -2.15 -11.75
C LEU A 162 -12.66 -3.10 -12.93
N TYR A 163 -12.33 -4.39 -12.77
CA TYR A 163 -12.57 -5.49 -13.73
C TYR A 163 -13.65 -6.44 -13.24
#